data_AF-A0A6A8MKK7-F1
#
_entry.id   AF-A0A6A8MKK7-F1
#
_cell.length_a   1.000
_cell.length_b   1.000
_cell.length_c   1.000
_cell.angle_alpha   90.00
_cell.angle_beta   90.00
_cell.angle_gamma   90.00
#
_symmetry.space_group_name_H-M   'P 1'
#
loop_
_entity.id
_entity.type
_entity.pdbx_description
1 polymer ?
#
loop_
_entity_poly.entity_id
_entity_poly.type
_entity_poly.pdbx_seq_one_letter_code
_entity_poly.pdbx_strand_id
1 'polypeptide(L)'
;MNTKILLAASLVAVFTIGYYADNVVAFAQYMGNVGSQGETGTNTLEEALEIQHRRVLAAQANPSSGSGTPYLDANGVAGAAVIAGAVFGGIAGAFFIRGRSGKYAAMGRG
;
A
#
# COMPACT_ATOMS: atom_id res chain seq x y z
N MET A 1 -28.57 8.66 -10.94
CA MET A 1 -27.86 7.40 -10.62
C MET A 1 -28.00 7.15 -9.12
N ASN A 2 -28.33 5.93 -8.70
CA ASN A 2 -28.62 5.65 -7.28
C ASN A 2 -27.32 5.66 -6.46
N THR A 3 -27.26 6.45 -5.38
CA THR A 3 -26.08 6.61 -4.53
C THR A 3 -25.57 5.30 -3.95
N LYS A 4 -26.48 4.33 -3.71
CA LYS A 4 -26.13 2.97 -3.26
C LYS A 4 -25.36 2.19 -4.33
N ILE A 5 -25.71 2.38 -5.60
CA ILE A 5 -25.02 1.74 -6.73
C ILE A 5 -23.64 2.36 -6.93
N LEU A 6 -23.53 3.69 -6.77
CA LEU A 6 -22.24 4.39 -6.86
C LEU A 6 -21.28 3.97 -5.73
N LEU A 7 -21.79 3.80 -4.50
CA LEU A 7 -21.00 3.29 -3.37
C LEU A 7 -20.54 1.84 -3.59
N ALA A 8 -21.43 0.97 -4.07
CA ALA A 8 -21.08 -0.42 -4.36
C ALA A 8 -20.02 -0.51 -5.47
N ALA A 9 -20.19 0.27 -6.54
CA ALA A 9 -19.24 0.31 -7.64
C ALA A 9 -17.86 0.86 -7.22
N SER A 10 -17.82 1.90 -6.37
CA SER A 10 -16.55 2.45 -5.90
C SER A 10 -15.79 1.49 -5.00
N LEU A 11 -16.48 0.78 -4.11
CA LEU A 11 -15.86 -0.24 -3.26
C LEU A 11 -15.26 -1.37 -4.10
N VAL A 12 -16.02 -1.91 -5.06
CA VAL A 12 -15.51 -2.96 -5.98
C VAL A 12 -14.28 -2.47 -6.73
N ALA A 13 -14.28 -1.24 -7.25
CA ALA A 13 -13.14 -0.67 -7.96
C ALA A 13 -11.87 -0.57 -7.09
N VAL A 14 -11.99 -0.14 -5.84
CA VAL A 14 -10.83 -0.05 -4.92
C VAL A 14 -10.26 -1.44 -4.63
N PHE A 15 -11.12 -2.43 -4.38
CA PHE A 15 -10.69 -3.80 -4.10
C PHE A 15 -10.08 -4.49 -5.32
N THR A 16 -10.63 -4.28 -6.52
CA THR A 16 -10.08 -4.87 -7.75
C THR A 16 -8.74 -4.25 -8.11
N ILE A 17 -8.58 -2.93 -8.00
CA ILE A 17 -7.29 -2.27 -8.26
C ILE A 17 -6.23 -2.77 -7.27
N GLY A 18 -6.54 -2.88 -5.98
CA GLY A 18 -5.61 -3.43 -4.98
C GLY A 18 -5.24 -4.89 -5.27
N TYR A 19 -6.19 -5.73 -5.69
CA TYR A 19 -5.92 -7.13 -6.02
C TYR A 19 -5.07 -7.30 -7.27
N TYR A 20 -5.28 -6.50 -8.32
CA TYR A 20 -4.54 -6.63 -9.58
C TYR A 20 -3.20 -5.86 -9.60
N ALA A 21 -3.00 -4.86 -8.74
CA ALA A 21 -1.75 -4.10 -8.69
C ALA A 21 -0.54 -4.94 -8.23
N ASP A 22 -0.74 -5.87 -7.29
CA ASP A 22 0.34 -6.69 -6.73
C ASP A 22 0.64 -7.97 -7.54
N ASN A 23 -0.17 -8.28 -8.56
CA ASN A 23 0.03 -9.45 -9.44
C ASN A 23 0.93 -9.16 -10.65
N VAL A 24 1.59 -8.00 -10.70
CA VAL A 24 2.65 -7.74 -11.68
C VAL A 24 3.90 -8.50 -11.25
N VAL A 25 3.99 -9.74 -11.73
CA VAL A 25 5.07 -10.71 -11.55
C VAL A 25 6.45 -10.05 -11.53
N ALA A 26 7.11 -10.07 -10.37
CA ALA A 26 8.51 -9.66 -10.19
C ALA A 26 9.44 -10.85 -9.90
N PHE A 27 9.18 -12.01 -10.50
CA PHE A 27 9.98 -13.22 -10.29
C PHE A 27 10.18 -13.99 -11.61
N ALA A 28 11.15 -13.56 -12.42
CA ALA A 28 11.88 -14.40 -13.39
C ALA A 28 12.86 -13.58 -14.26
N GLN A 29 12.64 -12.27 -14.44
CA GLN A 29 13.44 -11.46 -15.36
C GLN A 29 14.91 -11.24 -14.91
N TYR A 30 15.29 -11.78 -13.75
CA TYR A 30 16.64 -11.79 -13.22
C TYR A 30 17.40 -13.10 -13.43
N MET A 31 16.72 -14.15 -13.90
CA MET A 31 17.32 -15.40 -14.36
C MET A 31 16.76 -15.63 -15.76
N GLY A 32 17.51 -15.18 -16.77
CA GLY A 32 17.07 -14.99 -18.14
C GLY A 32 16.14 -16.09 -18.68
N ASN A 33 15.07 -15.66 -19.35
CA ASN A 33 14.22 -16.53 -20.15
C ASN A 33 15.09 -17.17 -21.25
N VAL A 34 15.21 -18.50 -21.21
CA VAL A 34 16.00 -19.28 -22.15
C VAL A 34 15.44 -19.13 -23.57
N GLY A 35 16.27 -18.66 -24.50
CA GLY A 35 15.96 -18.73 -25.93
C GLY A 35 15.87 -20.21 -26.38
N SER A 36 15.17 -20.46 -27.48
CA SER A 36 15.00 -21.81 -28.05
C SER A 36 16.31 -22.48 -28.54
N GLN A 37 17.45 -21.76 -28.47
CA GLN A 37 18.79 -22.20 -28.85
C GLN A 37 19.76 -22.30 -27.64
N GLY A 38 19.29 -22.20 -26.40
CA GLY A 38 20.13 -22.30 -25.20
C GLY A 38 20.87 -21.00 -24.83
N GLU A 39 20.45 -19.87 -25.38
CA GLU A 39 21.01 -18.55 -25.05
C GLU A 39 20.58 -18.13 -23.64
N THR A 40 21.56 -17.78 -22.81
CA THR A 40 21.36 -17.47 -21.38
C THR A 40 21.58 -15.98 -21.16
N GLY A 41 20.52 -15.17 -21.21
CA GLY A 41 20.55 -13.74 -20.83
C GLY A 41 21.48 -12.85 -21.67
N THR A 42 21.25 -11.53 -21.63
CA THR A 42 22.07 -10.55 -22.36
C THR A 42 23.40 -10.25 -21.66
N ASN A 43 23.51 -10.62 -20.37
CA ASN A 43 24.62 -10.24 -19.49
C ASN A 43 25.36 -11.50 -19.00
N THR A 44 26.68 -11.42 -18.89
CA THR A 44 27.49 -12.48 -18.26
C THR A 44 27.18 -12.60 -16.76
N LEU A 45 27.60 -13.69 -16.10
CA LEU A 45 27.41 -13.88 -14.66
C LEU A 45 28.03 -12.73 -13.85
N GLU A 46 29.21 -12.29 -14.27
CA GLU A 46 29.97 -11.21 -13.65
C GLU A 46 29.22 -9.88 -13.79
N GLU A 47 28.69 -9.58 -14.97
CA GLU A 47 27.92 -8.38 -15.22
C GLU A 47 26.60 -8.38 -14.43
N ALA A 48 25.93 -9.52 -14.32
CA ALA A 48 24.74 -9.67 -13.49
C ALA A 48 25.05 -9.44 -11.99
N LEU A 49 26.16 -10.00 -11.50
CA LEU A 49 26.65 -9.81 -10.13
C LEU A 49 26.98 -8.35 -9.84
N GLU A 50 27.65 -7.67 -10.76
CA GLU A 50 28.01 -6.26 -10.63
C GLU A 50 26.75 -5.36 -10.58
N ILE A 51 25.77 -5.63 -11.45
CA ILE A 51 24.50 -4.90 -11.46
C ILE A 51 23.73 -5.12 -10.15
N GLN A 52 23.70 -6.34 -9.64
CA GLN A 52 23.06 -6.64 -8.34
C GLN A 52 23.76 -5.89 -7.20
N HIS A 53 25.09 -5.90 -7.18
CA HIS A 53 25.84 -5.19 -6.15
C HIS A 53 25.57 -3.68 -6.18
N ARG A 54 25.56 -3.07 -7.37
CA ARG A 54 25.21 -1.65 -7.55
C ARG A 54 23.79 -1.33 -7.07
N ARG A 55 22.82 -2.23 -7.28
CA ARG A 55 21.44 -2.05 -6.78
C ARG A 55 21.35 -2.10 -5.26
N VAL A 56 22.09 -3.01 -4.62
CA VAL A 56 22.15 -3.09 -3.15
C VAL A 56 22.76 -1.81 -2.57
N LEU A 57 23.87 -1.34 -3.14
CA LEU A 57 24.50 -0.08 -2.71
C LEU A 57 23.57 1.12 -2.93
N ALA A 58 22.88 1.19 -4.07
CA ALA A 58 21.92 2.25 -4.36
C ALA A 58 20.74 2.24 -3.37
N ALA A 59 20.25 1.07 -2.98
CA ALA A 59 19.18 0.94 -1.98
C ALA A 59 19.66 1.33 -0.57
N GLN A 60 20.89 0.97 -0.19
CA GLN A 60 21.49 1.39 1.09
C GLN A 60 21.74 2.91 1.14
N ALA A 61 22.17 3.50 0.02
CA ALA A 61 22.40 4.94 -0.09
C ALA A 61 21.09 5.74 -0.19
N ASN A 62 20.01 5.13 -0.67
CA ASN A 62 18.70 5.76 -0.85
C ASN A 62 17.60 4.92 -0.15
N PRO A 63 17.61 4.85 1.19
CA PRO A 63 16.69 4.00 1.95
C PRO A 63 15.20 4.35 1.74
N SER A 64 14.90 5.55 1.23
CA SER A 64 13.56 6.00 0.87
C SER A 64 13.08 5.57 -0.53
N SER A 65 13.92 4.94 -1.36
CA SER A 65 13.66 4.76 -2.80
C SER A 65 13.32 3.32 -3.24
N GLY A 66 13.31 2.32 -2.36
CA GLY A 66 13.00 0.92 -2.71
C GLY A 66 11.81 0.35 -1.93
N SER A 67 10.59 0.44 -2.51
CA SER A 67 9.23 0.21 -1.95
C SER A 67 8.91 0.84 -0.57
N GLY A 68 9.92 1.19 0.22
CA GLY A 68 10.05 2.39 1.05
C GLY A 68 9.23 2.42 2.34
N THR A 69 8.28 1.51 2.55
CA THR A 69 7.41 1.55 3.73
C THR A 69 7.73 0.42 4.70
N PRO A 70 8.70 0.61 5.63
CA PRO A 70 8.94 -0.34 6.68
C PRO A 70 7.69 -0.49 7.56
N TYR A 71 7.07 -1.67 7.54
CA TYR A 71 5.75 -1.86 8.15
C TYR A 71 5.75 -1.57 9.66
N LEU A 72 6.87 -1.84 10.34
CA LEU A 72 7.05 -1.66 11.78
C LEU A 72 7.77 -0.35 12.15
N ASP A 73 8.15 0.48 11.18
CA ASP A 73 8.76 1.78 11.47
C ASP A 73 7.67 2.81 11.80
N ALA A 74 7.99 3.73 12.72
CA ALA A 74 7.17 4.87 13.09
C ALA A 74 6.98 5.86 11.92
N ASN A 75 7.88 5.88 10.94
CA ASN A 75 7.68 6.65 9.69
C ASN A 75 7.09 5.80 8.54
N GLY A 76 6.87 4.51 8.78
CA GLY A 76 6.30 3.59 7.80
C GLY A 76 4.82 3.30 8.05
N VAL A 77 4.35 2.11 7.66
CA VAL A 77 2.92 1.81 7.60
C VAL A 77 2.26 1.82 8.98
N ALA A 78 2.88 1.21 10.00
CA ALA A 78 2.33 1.19 11.35
C ALA A 78 2.23 2.60 11.94
N GLY A 79 3.26 3.44 11.75
CA GLY A 79 3.23 4.83 12.19
C GLY A 79 2.11 5.63 11.53
N ALA A 80 1.99 5.52 10.20
CA ALA A 80 0.91 6.15 9.45
C ALA A 80 -0.47 5.66 9.89
N ALA A 81 -0.63 4.36 10.15
CA ALA A 81 -1.88 3.77 10.61
C ALA A 81 -2.27 4.24 12.02
N VAL A 82 -1.31 4.36 12.94
CA VAL A 82 -1.54 4.89 14.29
C VAL A 82 -1.96 6.35 14.23
N ILE A 83 -1.28 7.19 13.44
CA ILE A 83 -1.64 8.60 13.28
C ILE A 83 -3.04 8.73 12.68
N ALA A 84 -3.34 7.98 11.61
CA ALA A 84 -4.66 7.98 11.00
C ALA A 84 -5.76 7.53 11.98
N GLY A 85 -5.51 6.44 12.72
CA GLY A 85 -6.41 5.93 13.75
C GLY A 85 -6.67 6.96 14.86
N ALA A 86 -5.65 7.68 15.30
CA ALA A 86 -5.77 8.71 16.32
C ALA A 86 -6.60 9.93 15.83
N VAL A 87 -6.37 10.40 14.60
CA VAL A 87 -7.09 11.55 14.04
C VAL A 87 -8.55 11.20 13.77
N PHE A 88 -8.81 10.15 12.99
CA PHE A 88 -10.17 9.77 12.63
C PHE A 88 -10.93 9.19 13.83
N GLY A 89 -10.27 8.37 14.65
CA GLY A 89 -10.85 7.84 15.89
C GLY A 89 -11.13 8.93 16.92
N GLY A 90 -10.24 9.92 17.06
CA GLY A 90 -10.44 11.07 17.95
C GLY A 90 -11.63 11.94 17.53
N ILE A 91 -11.74 12.26 16.23
CA ILE A 91 -12.88 13.01 15.68
C ILE A 91 -14.19 12.21 15.87
N ALA A 92 -14.17 10.92 15.52
CA ALA A 92 -15.33 10.05 15.68
C ALA A 92 -15.76 9.93 17.15
N GLY A 93 -14.81 9.75 18.08
CA GLY A 93 -15.08 9.70 19.51
C GLY A 93 -15.66 11.01 20.05
N ALA A 94 -15.14 12.16 19.60
CA ALA A 94 -15.66 13.47 19.98
C ALA A 94 -17.11 13.65 19.52
N PHE A 95 -17.43 13.29 18.27
CA PHE A 95 -18.81 13.32 17.77
C PHE A 95 -19.71 12.30 18.46
N PHE A 96 -19.20 11.12 18.79
CA PHE A 96 -19.95 10.09 19.50
C PHE A 96 -20.36 10.55 20.90
N ILE A 97 -19.43 11.12 21.67
CA ILE A 97 -19.70 11.66 23.00
C ILE A 97 -20.65 12.86 22.91
N ARG A 98 -20.37 13.82 22.02
CA ARG A 98 -21.19 15.03 21.84
C ARG A 98 -22.61 14.69 21.35
N GLY A 99 -22.75 13.71 20.46
CA GLY A 99 -24.01 13.23 19.92
C GLY A 99 -24.95 12.68 20.98
N ARG A 100 -24.41 12.13 22.08
CA ARG A 100 -25.20 11.62 23.21
C ARG A 100 -25.74 12.72 24.14
N SER A 101 -25.15 13.92 24.09
CA SER A 101 -25.54 15.10 24.89
C SER A 101 -26.34 16.16 24.12
N GLY A 102 -26.57 15.95 22.81
CA GLY A 102 -27.26 16.94 21.97
C GLY A 102 -28.76 17.06 22.26
N LYS A 103 -29.36 18.20 21.92
CA LYS A 103 -30.81 18.46 22.06
C LYS A 103 -31.70 17.38 21.41
N TYR A 104 -31.18 16.66 20.41
CA TYR A 104 -31.87 15.57 19.72
C TYR A 104 -31.61 14.17 20.30
N ALA A 105 -30.74 14.04 21.31
CA ALA A 105 -30.50 12.77 22.01
C ALA A 105 -31.62 12.43 23.00
N ALA A 106 -32.34 13.44 23.49
CA ALA A 106 -33.57 13.28 24.26
C ALA A 106 -34.78 13.29 23.30
N MET A 107 -34.91 12.26 22.48
CA MET A 107 -36.15 12.05 21.71
C MET A 107 -37.30 11.84 22.73
N GLY A 108 -38.29 12.74 22.77
CA GLY A 108 -39.46 12.62 23.67
C GLY A 108 -39.62 13.70 24.77
N ARG A 109 -39.03 14.89 24.61
CA ARG A 109 -39.36 16.08 25.43
C ARG A 109 -40.05 17.19 24.63
N GLY A 110 -41.02 16.79 23.81
CA GLY A 110 -42.06 17.65 23.27
C GLY A 110 -43.36 17.32 23.97
#